data_AF-A0A5E4QXE8-F1
#
_entry.id   AF-A0A5E4QXE8-F1
#
_cell.length_a   1.000
_cell.length_b   1.000
_cell.length_c   1.000
_cell.angle_alpha   90.00
_cell.angle_beta   90.00
_cell.angle_gamma   90.00
#
_symmetry.space_group_name_H-M   'P 1'
#
loop_
_entity.id
_entity.type
_entity.pdbx_description
1 polymer ?
#
loop_
_entity_poly.entity_id
_entity_poly.type
_entity_poly.pdbx_seq_one_letter_code
_entity_poly.pdbx_strand_id
1 'polypeptide(L)'
;MLFKKLSLNFYSSEADDGILVLTGSKSDFMLLVHCSSTSIYFVVEMNNFNDAIDFEDLFKVMVIAMRLSWSHPDVPRNLKWLFRFLLYHSIMTIIACLSAYSIIFHDIKYDISRACTNGIAVLIYFVVSFKYGLLVWHQHKFKTIIEQIKHDYKVAVSLPHKEYNVVLLYAQKGREVTHFWLKCSAAAILLFPVKSFALMSYYYIKGDFRYVAPLELALPNIFDPENNEVECFIAILILFSLTEIYVFCVYLSFSPLGPIAILHACGQLEIARMRSLNIFSQCDNRDDAKKIIKSQGVFYSRWRCIRLFRRAKKAISVLM
;
A
#
# COMPACT_ATOMS: atom_id res chain seq x y z
N MET A 1 6.26 28.41 25.06
CA MET A 1 6.87 29.42 24.16
C MET A 1 7.34 28.65 22.93
N LEU A 2 6.83 28.75 21.70
CA LEU A 2 6.06 29.76 20.98
C LEU A 2 5.09 28.99 20.04
N PHE A 3 3.78 29.08 20.25
CA PHE A 3 2.80 28.82 19.20
C PHE A 3 2.34 30.19 18.70
N LYS A 4 2.85 30.60 17.54
CA LYS A 4 2.46 31.86 16.90
C LYS A 4 1.08 31.67 16.29
N LYS A 5 0.11 32.45 16.78
CA LYS A 5 -1.29 32.46 16.36
C LYS A 5 -1.37 32.95 14.90
N LEU A 6 -1.52 32.03 13.96
CA LEU A 6 -1.85 32.32 12.56
C LEU A 6 -3.38 32.45 12.47
N SER A 7 -3.87 33.68 12.30
CA SER A 7 -5.27 33.96 11.98
C SER A 7 -5.49 33.70 10.49
N LEU A 8 -6.07 32.56 10.14
CA LEU A 8 -6.55 32.27 8.78
C LEU A 8 -8.02 32.68 8.68
N ASN A 9 -8.33 33.54 7.70
CA ASN A 9 -9.70 33.84 7.30
C ASN A 9 -10.20 32.70 6.41
N PHE A 10 -11.21 31.96 6.85
CA PHE A 10 -11.83 30.88 6.08
C PHE A 10 -13.08 31.42 5.36
N TYR A 11 -13.16 31.18 4.06
CA TYR A 11 -14.42 31.29 3.31
C TYR A 11 -15.03 29.89 3.21
N SER A 12 -16.20 29.71 3.83
CA SER A 12 -17.05 28.52 3.65
C SER A 12 -17.85 28.68 2.36
N SER A 13 -17.74 27.70 1.47
CA SER A 13 -18.73 27.48 0.40
C SER A 13 -19.42 26.16 0.71
N GLU A 14 -20.71 26.21 1.03
CA GLU A 14 -21.52 25.01 1.21
C GLU A 14 -21.56 24.21 -0.10
N ALA A 15 -21.16 22.94 -0.02
CA ALA A 15 -21.30 21.96 -1.09
C ALA A 15 -21.98 20.72 -0.50
N ASP A 16 -23.14 20.38 -1.06
CA ASP A 16 -24.13 19.41 -0.55
C ASP A 16 -23.73 17.93 -0.59
N ASP A 17 -22.47 17.58 -0.84
CA ASP A 17 -22.02 16.18 -0.91
C ASP A 17 -20.67 16.02 -0.19
N GLY A 18 -20.64 16.20 1.13
CA GLY A 18 -19.66 15.61 2.05
C GLY A 18 -18.15 15.84 1.81
N ILE A 19 -17.77 16.66 0.83
CA ILE A 19 -16.39 16.95 0.44
C ILE A 19 -16.16 18.44 0.64
N LEU A 20 -15.60 18.78 1.80
CA LEU A 20 -15.13 20.14 2.08
C LEU A 20 -13.75 20.32 1.44
N VAL A 21 -13.65 21.06 0.35
CA VAL A 21 -12.37 21.45 -0.25
C VAL A 21 -11.96 22.80 0.31
N LEU A 22 -10.97 22.82 1.20
CA LEU A 22 -10.38 24.06 1.70
C LEU A 22 -9.28 24.52 0.73
N THR A 23 -9.48 25.68 0.10
CA THR A 23 -8.47 26.32 -0.74
C THR A 23 -7.67 27.32 0.10
N GLY A 24 -6.40 27.00 0.36
CA GLY A 24 -5.43 27.92 0.95
C GLY A 24 -4.79 28.81 -0.12
N SER A 25 -4.48 30.05 0.24
CA SER A 25 -3.74 30.97 -0.62
C SER A 25 -2.31 30.46 -0.86
N LYS A 26 -1.97 30.25 -2.15
CA LYS A 26 -0.63 30.04 -2.73
C LYS A 26 0.31 29.07 -1.99
N SER A 27 -0.04 27.78 -1.95
CA SER A 27 0.89 26.62 -2.12
C SER A 27 0.32 25.31 -1.56
N ASP A 28 -0.70 25.40 -0.70
CA ASP A 28 -1.13 24.24 0.10
C ASP A 28 -2.58 23.86 -0.24
N PHE A 29 -2.76 22.63 -0.72
CA PHE A 29 -4.09 22.02 -0.87
C PHE A 29 -4.30 21.02 0.27
N MET A 30 -5.41 21.19 1.00
CA MET A 30 -5.79 20.30 2.08
C MET A 30 -7.00 19.47 1.63
N LEU A 31 -6.82 18.15 1.47
CA LEU A 31 -7.90 17.23 1.13
C LEU A 31 -8.46 16.63 2.42
N LEU A 32 -9.71 16.97 2.75
CA LEU A 32 -10.44 16.37 3.87
C LEU A 32 -11.15 15.10 3.38
N VAL A 33 -10.78 13.94 3.94
CA VAL A 33 -11.54 12.69 3.80
C VAL A 33 -12.15 12.38 5.15
N HIS A 34 -13.46 12.61 5.27
CA HIS A 34 -14.18 12.33 6.50
C HIS A 34 -14.55 10.85 6.56
N CYS A 35 -13.97 10.11 7.52
CA CYS A 35 -14.36 8.74 7.86
C CYS A 35 -14.84 8.75 9.31
N SER A 36 -15.99 8.13 9.59
CA SER A 36 -16.94 8.40 10.68
C SER A 36 -16.44 8.37 12.14
N SER A 37 -15.15 8.18 12.40
CA SER A 37 -14.62 8.12 13.76
C SER A 37 -13.23 8.74 13.94
N THR A 38 -12.54 9.12 12.86
CA THR A 38 -11.21 9.75 12.93
C THR A 38 -10.92 10.54 11.66
N SER A 39 -10.82 11.87 11.80
CA SER A 39 -10.36 12.75 10.73
C SER A 39 -8.83 12.65 10.64
N ILE A 40 -8.33 12.03 9.57
CA ILE A 40 -6.90 12.04 9.25
C ILE A 40 -6.66 13.19 8.27
N TYR A 41 -5.79 14.11 8.64
CA TYR A 41 -5.41 15.26 7.82
C TYR A 41 -4.19 14.92 6.97
N PHE A 42 -4.27 15.18 5.66
CA PHE A 42 -3.12 15.14 4.76
C PHE A 42 -2.82 16.57 4.32
N VAL A 43 -1.63 17.07 4.70
CA VAL A 43 -1.08 18.34 4.21
C VAL A 43 -0.14 18.01 3.07
N VAL A 44 -0.48 18.47 1.87
CA VAL A 44 0.30 18.24 0.64
C VAL A 44 1.22 19.44 0.45
N GLU A 45 2.51 19.27 0.73
CA GLU A 45 3.52 20.29 0.48
C GLU A 45 4.00 20.17 -0.98
N MET A 46 3.59 21.14 -1.81
CA MET A 46 3.94 21.18 -3.24
C MET A 46 5.36 21.73 -3.41
N ASN A 47 6.39 20.88 -3.31
CA ASN A 47 7.74 21.26 -3.72
C ASN A 47 7.76 21.56 -5.23
N ASN A 48 8.50 22.61 -5.63
CA ASN A 48 8.71 23.02 -7.03
C ASN A 48 9.37 21.87 -7.84
N PHE A 49 8.56 21.00 -8.43
CA PHE A 49 8.98 19.95 -9.34
C PHE A 49 8.91 20.50 -10.78
N ASN A 50 10.06 20.87 -11.33
CA ASN A 50 10.21 21.15 -12.77
C ASN A 50 10.58 19.89 -13.59
N ASP A 51 10.60 18.72 -12.95
CA ASP A 51 11.03 17.48 -13.58
C ASP A 51 9.84 16.71 -14.18
N ALA A 52 10.09 16.05 -15.32
CA ALA A 52 9.15 15.15 -15.94
C ALA A 52 8.67 14.09 -14.92
N ILE A 53 7.37 13.81 -14.91
CA ILE A 53 6.74 12.85 -14.00
C ILE A 53 7.23 11.44 -14.36
N ASP A 54 8.12 10.87 -13.54
CA ASP A 54 8.57 9.48 -13.69
C ASP A 54 7.94 8.56 -12.64
N PHE A 55 7.42 7.41 -13.10
CA PHE A 55 6.73 6.45 -12.24
C PHE A 55 7.68 5.75 -11.26
N GLU A 56 8.88 5.38 -11.71
CA GLU A 56 9.86 4.65 -10.90
C GLU A 56 10.35 5.54 -9.77
N ASP A 57 10.55 6.84 -10.03
CA ASP A 57 10.95 7.80 -9.02
C ASP A 57 9.82 8.11 -8.03
N LEU A 58 8.60 8.33 -8.52
CA LEU A 58 7.45 8.61 -7.66
C LEU A 58 7.10 7.45 -6.72
N PHE A 59 7.18 6.21 -7.22
CA PHE A 59 6.78 5.00 -6.50
C PHE A 59 7.97 4.11 -6.14
N LYS A 60 9.16 4.69 -6.00
CA LYS A 60 10.44 4.00 -5.75
C LYS A 60 10.38 3.01 -4.60
N VAL A 61 9.76 3.38 -3.48
CA VAL A 61 9.60 2.52 -2.30
C VAL A 61 8.83 1.24 -2.63
N MET A 62 7.71 1.37 -3.34
CA MET A 62 6.89 0.23 -3.77
C MET A 62 7.66 -0.65 -4.76
N VAL A 63 8.34 -0.05 -5.74
CA VAL A 63 9.13 -0.82 -6.72
C VAL A 63 10.28 -1.57 -6.06
N ILE A 64 11.00 -0.95 -5.13
CA ILE A 64 12.06 -1.62 -4.37
C ILE A 64 11.47 -2.79 -3.58
N ALA A 65 10.34 -2.59 -2.88
CA ALA A 65 9.66 -3.67 -2.15
C ALA A 65 9.25 -4.83 -3.08
N MET A 66 8.79 -4.52 -4.30
CA MET A 66 8.45 -5.53 -5.30
C MET A 66 9.66 -6.32 -5.78
N ARG A 67 10.79 -5.65 -5.98
CA ARG A 67 12.02 -6.30 -6.41
C ARG A 67 12.60 -7.15 -5.29
N LEU A 68 12.59 -6.65 -4.05
CA LEU A 68 13.08 -7.36 -2.87
C LEU A 68 12.23 -8.60 -2.55
N SER A 69 10.91 -8.51 -2.68
CA SER A 69 10.00 -9.67 -2.56
C SER A 69 9.99 -10.57 -3.79
N TRP A 70 10.73 -10.25 -4.86
CA TRP A 70 10.69 -10.97 -6.15
C TRP A 70 9.30 -11.02 -6.79
N SER A 71 8.41 -10.11 -6.42
CA SER A 71 7.05 -10.01 -6.96
C SER A 71 6.96 -9.07 -8.17
N HIS A 72 7.99 -8.25 -8.44
CA HIS A 72 7.99 -7.29 -9.53
C HIS A 72 7.63 -7.91 -10.89
N PRO A 73 6.77 -7.28 -11.71
CA PRO A 73 6.27 -7.92 -12.94
C PRO A 73 7.30 -8.16 -14.03
N ASP A 74 8.46 -7.50 -13.98
CA ASP A 74 9.57 -7.75 -14.92
C ASP A 74 10.51 -8.89 -14.49
N VAL A 75 10.32 -9.46 -13.31
CA VAL A 75 11.15 -10.58 -12.85
C VAL A 75 10.72 -11.86 -13.59
N PRO A 76 11.63 -12.55 -14.29
CA PRO A 76 11.31 -13.79 -14.99
C PRO A 76 11.02 -14.92 -14.01
N ARG A 77 9.98 -15.72 -14.29
CA ARG A 77 9.55 -16.87 -13.47
C ARG A 77 10.29 -18.14 -13.88
N ASN A 78 11.60 -18.16 -13.66
CA ASN A 78 12.45 -19.32 -13.92
C ASN A 78 12.63 -20.18 -12.64
N LEU A 79 13.33 -21.31 -12.77
CA LEU A 79 13.60 -22.22 -11.63
C LEU A 79 14.35 -21.52 -10.48
N LYS A 80 15.23 -20.55 -10.80
CA LYS A 80 15.92 -19.73 -9.80
C LYS A 80 14.95 -18.86 -8.99
N TRP A 81 13.94 -18.28 -9.64
CA TRP A 81 12.85 -17.57 -8.96
C TRP A 81 12.06 -18.53 -8.07
N LEU A 82 11.69 -19.71 -8.58
CA LEU A 82 10.91 -20.69 -7.82
C LEU A 82 11.65 -21.12 -6.55
N PHE A 83 12.95 -21.41 -6.65
CA PHE A 83 13.76 -21.78 -5.48
C PHE A 83 13.80 -20.66 -4.42
N ARG A 84 13.98 -19.40 -4.85
CA ARG A 84 13.96 -18.24 -3.93
C ARG A 84 12.59 -18.05 -3.30
N PHE A 85 11.53 -18.18 -4.10
CA PHE A 85 10.16 -18.13 -3.61
C PHE A 85 9.91 -19.21 -2.56
N LEU A 86 10.26 -20.46 -2.84
CA LEU A 86 10.10 -21.57 -1.91
C LEU A 86 10.92 -21.34 -0.63
N LEU A 87 12.12 -20.79 -0.73
CA LEU A 87 12.95 -20.47 0.44
C LEU A 87 12.33 -19.41 1.35
N TYR A 88 11.86 -18.28 0.80
CA TYR A 88 11.22 -17.23 1.61
C TYR A 88 9.85 -17.67 2.14
N HIS A 89 9.09 -18.38 1.31
CA HIS A 89 7.76 -18.83 1.69
C HIS A 89 7.82 -19.95 2.73
N SER A 90 8.79 -20.86 2.64
CA SER A 90 8.96 -21.93 3.63
C SER A 90 9.28 -21.40 5.02
N ILE A 91 10.12 -20.37 5.14
CA ILE A 91 10.41 -19.67 6.41
C ILE A 91 9.10 -19.18 7.06
N MET A 92 8.25 -18.52 6.27
CA MET A 92 6.94 -18.08 6.72
C MET A 92 6.00 -19.23 7.09
N THR A 93 5.99 -20.29 6.28
CA THR A 93 5.19 -21.50 6.56
C THR A 93 5.64 -22.15 7.88
N ILE A 94 6.94 -22.20 8.18
CA ILE A 94 7.46 -22.74 9.44
C ILE A 94 6.90 -21.94 10.63
N ILE A 95 6.99 -20.61 10.62
CA ILE A 95 6.42 -19.77 11.69
C ILE A 95 4.91 -19.97 11.82
N ALA A 96 4.17 -20.03 10.71
CA ALA A 96 2.73 -20.28 10.74
C ALA A 96 2.39 -21.66 11.32
N CYS A 97 3.14 -22.70 10.96
CA CYS A 97 2.98 -24.05 11.51
C CYS A 97 3.30 -24.10 13.01
N LEU A 98 4.38 -23.45 13.46
CA LEU A 98 4.72 -23.37 14.89
C LEU A 98 3.66 -22.59 15.68
N SER A 99 3.13 -21.51 15.09
CA SER A 99 2.03 -20.75 15.69
C SER A 99 0.76 -21.60 15.79
N ALA A 100 0.39 -22.31 14.72
CA ALA A 100 -0.76 -23.22 14.73
C ALA A 100 -0.59 -24.37 15.73
N TYR A 101 0.61 -24.93 15.82
CA TYR A 101 0.97 -25.94 16.83
C TYR A 101 0.77 -25.39 18.25
N SER A 102 1.30 -24.19 18.52
CA SER A 102 1.16 -23.53 19.83
C SER A 102 -0.31 -23.34 20.21
N ILE A 103 -1.14 -22.87 19.27
CA ILE A 103 -2.59 -22.68 19.46
C ILE A 103 -3.28 -23.99 19.84
N ILE A 104 -3.08 -25.05 19.04
CA ILE A 104 -3.82 -26.30 19.15
C ILE A 104 -3.42 -27.08 20.41
N PHE A 105 -2.12 -27.15 20.71
CA PHE A 105 -1.62 -28.02 21.76
C PHE A 105 -1.46 -27.33 23.12
N HIS A 106 -1.22 -26.01 23.14
CA HIS A 106 -0.89 -25.26 24.35
C HIS A 106 -1.89 -24.12 24.63
N ASP A 107 -1.98 -23.12 23.77
CA ASP A 107 -2.57 -21.83 24.13
C ASP A 107 -4.07 -21.91 24.43
N ILE A 108 -4.85 -22.67 23.66
CA ILE A 108 -6.31 -22.78 23.87
C ILE A 108 -6.65 -23.31 25.27
N LYS A 109 -5.76 -24.11 25.89
CA LYS A 109 -6.01 -24.71 27.20
C LYS A 109 -5.66 -23.80 28.37
N TYR A 110 -4.70 -22.89 28.18
CA TYR A 110 -4.09 -22.15 29.29
C TYR A 110 -4.21 -20.63 29.16
N ASP A 111 -4.13 -20.08 27.94
CA ASP A 111 -4.09 -18.64 27.70
C ASP A 111 -4.67 -18.28 26.33
N ILE A 112 -5.94 -17.87 26.33
CA ILE A 112 -6.65 -17.45 25.12
C ILE A 112 -5.99 -16.23 24.47
N SER A 113 -5.35 -15.34 25.25
CA SER A 113 -4.68 -14.14 24.70
C SER A 113 -3.48 -14.53 23.82
N ARG A 114 -2.71 -15.54 24.26
CA ARG A 114 -1.64 -16.15 23.45
C ARG A 114 -2.19 -16.82 22.20
N ALA A 115 -3.29 -17.56 22.34
CA ALA A 115 -3.95 -18.22 21.21
C ALA A 115 -4.37 -17.18 20.15
N CYS A 116 -4.92 -16.04 20.56
CA CYS A 116 -5.27 -14.95 19.66
C CYS A 116 -4.03 -14.33 18.98
N THR A 117 -2.95 -14.11 19.73
CA THR A 117 -1.70 -13.54 19.19
C THR A 117 -1.07 -14.45 18.14
N ASN A 118 -0.97 -15.75 18.43
CA ASN A 118 -0.50 -16.75 17.47
C ASN A 118 -1.48 -16.91 16.30
N GLY A 119 -2.78 -16.78 16.54
CA GLY A 119 -3.81 -16.78 15.51
C GLY A 119 -3.65 -15.64 14.50
N ILE A 120 -3.24 -14.45 14.97
CA ILE A 120 -2.91 -13.32 14.09
C ILE A 120 -1.73 -13.66 13.18
N ALA A 121 -0.68 -14.33 13.69
CA ALA A 121 0.46 -14.74 12.87
C ALA A 121 0.05 -15.71 11.74
N VAL A 122 -0.80 -16.70 12.06
CA VAL A 122 -1.38 -17.63 11.08
C VAL A 122 -2.25 -16.90 10.05
N LEU A 123 -3.07 -15.94 10.49
CA LEU A 123 -3.89 -15.13 9.58
C LEU A 123 -3.02 -14.29 8.63
N ILE A 124 -1.96 -13.65 9.15
CA ILE A 124 -1.01 -12.88 8.36
C ILE A 124 -0.38 -13.76 7.28
N TYR A 125 -0.01 -15.00 7.62
CA TYR A 125 0.49 -15.97 6.64
C TYR A 125 -0.49 -16.16 5.48
N PHE A 126 -1.76 -16.47 5.75
CA PHE A 126 -2.75 -16.65 4.67
C PHE A 126 -2.95 -15.39 3.83
N VAL A 127 -3.04 -14.21 4.46
CA VAL A 127 -3.22 -12.94 3.75
C VAL A 127 -2.03 -12.63 2.85
N VAL A 128 -0.80 -12.83 3.34
CA VAL A 128 0.43 -12.58 2.57
C VAL A 128 0.56 -13.58 1.42
N SER A 129 0.30 -14.87 1.68
CA SER A 129 0.26 -15.91 0.66
C SER A 129 -0.73 -15.59 -0.45
N PHE A 130 -1.94 -15.14 -0.09
CA PHE A 130 -2.95 -14.74 -1.06
C PHE A 130 -2.51 -13.52 -1.88
N LYS A 131 -2.04 -12.45 -1.23
CA LYS A 131 -1.56 -11.23 -1.92
C LYS A 131 -0.41 -11.53 -2.88
N TYR A 132 0.56 -12.32 -2.42
CA TYR A 132 1.69 -12.73 -3.25
C TYR A 132 1.24 -13.61 -4.41
N GLY A 133 0.34 -14.56 -4.15
CA GLY A 133 -0.30 -15.39 -5.15
C GLY A 133 -0.97 -14.56 -6.25
N LEU A 134 -1.70 -13.50 -5.89
CA LEU A 134 -2.29 -12.57 -6.85
C LEU A 134 -1.23 -11.85 -7.70
N LEU A 135 -0.15 -11.35 -7.09
CA LEU A 135 0.94 -10.68 -7.82
C LEU A 135 1.59 -11.60 -8.86
N VAL A 136 1.78 -12.88 -8.51
CA VAL A 136 2.36 -13.88 -9.41
C VAL A 136 1.35 -14.30 -10.48
N TRP A 137 0.16 -14.70 -10.07
CA TRP A 137 -0.86 -15.24 -10.97
C TRP A 137 -1.37 -14.21 -11.98
N HIS A 138 -1.45 -12.93 -11.58
CA HIS A 138 -1.88 -11.83 -12.44
C HIS A 138 -0.74 -10.89 -12.86
N GLN A 139 0.51 -11.38 -12.88
CA GLN A 139 1.71 -10.62 -13.23
C GLN A 139 1.55 -9.79 -14.51
N HIS A 140 1.07 -10.39 -15.60
CA HIS A 140 0.87 -9.67 -16.86
C HIS A 140 -0.09 -8.50 -16.72
N LYS A 141 -1.19 -8.66 -15.96
CA LYS A 141 -2.17 -7.58 -15.76
C LYS A 141 -1.55 -6.42 -14.98
N PHE A 142 -0.79 -6.72 -13.92
CA PHE A 142 -0.07 -5.70 -13.16
C PHE A 142 0.97 -4.99 -14.00
N LYS A 143 1.73 -5.73 -14.82
CA LYS A 143 2.67 -5.16 -15.79
C LYS A 143 1.98 -4.18 -16.74
N THR A 144 0.90 -4.60 -17.37
CA THR A 144 0.12 -3.74 -18.29
C THR A 144 -0.39 -2.47 -17.60
N ILE A 145 -0.87 -2.56 -16.35
CA ILE A 145 -1.34 -1.38 -15.60
C ILE A 145 -0.18 -0.41 -15.35
N ILE A 146 0.96 -0.91 -14.85
CA ILE A 146 2.14 -0.08 -14.56
C ILE A 146 2.68 0.57 -15.85
N GLU A 147 2.79 -0.19 -16.93
CA GLU A 147 3.24 0.31 -18.24
C GLU A 147 2.29 1.36 -18.82
N GLN A 148 0.98 1.18 -18.63
CA GLN A 148 -0.01 2.16 -19.05
C GLN A 148 0.14 3.48 -18.27
N ILE A 149 0.31 3.43 -16.94
CA ILE A 149 0.53 4.63 -16.12
C ILE A 149 1.83 5.32 -16.54
N LYS A 150 2.92 4.57 -16.71
CA LYS A 150 4.21 5.08 -17.21
C LYS A 150 4.06 5.79 -18.56
N HIS A 151 3.34 5.17 -19.50
CA HIS A 151 3.10 5.75 -20.80
C HIS A 151 2.27 7.04 -20.70
N ASP A 152 1.21 7.03 -19.88
CA ASP A 152 0.36 8.20 -19.69
C ASP A 152 1.12 9.37 -19.05
N TYR A 153 2.05 9.12 -18.13
CA TYR A 153 2.93 10.16 -17.57
C TYR A 153 3.89 10.75 -18.61
N LYS A 154 4.45 9.92 -19.51
CA LYS A 154 5.27 10.42 -20.62
C LYS A 154 4.49 11.30 -21.58
N VAL A 155 3.25 10.93 -21.90
CA VAL A 155 2.36 11.72 -22.76
C VAL A 155 1.89 12.99 -22.04
N ALA A 156 1.78 12.98 -20.71
CA ALA A 156 1.32 14.13 -19.95
C ALA A 156 2.17 15.40 -20.16
N VAL A 157 3.46 15.24 -20.47
CA VAL A 157 4.39 16.36 -20.70
C VAL A 157 3.97 17.23 -21.91
N SER A 158 3.26 16.67 -22.89
CA SER A 158 2.77 17.43 -24.05
C SER A 158 1.34 17.95 -23.89
N LEU A 159 0.71 17.72 -22.73
CA LEU A 159 -0.64 18.21 -22.47
C LEU A 159 -0.64 19.72 -22.16
N PRO A 160 -1.77 20.41 -22.40
CA PRO A 160 -1.95 21.77 -21.90
C PRO A 160 -1.66 21.85 -20.41
N HIS A 161 -1.04 22.95 -19.96
CA HIS A 161 -0.58 23.13 -18.58
C HIS A 161 -1.66 22.82 -17.53
N LYS A 162 -2.93 23.19 -17.81
CA LYS A 162 -4.05 22.90 -16.91
C LYS A 162 -4.28 21.39 -16.72
N GLU A 163 -4.18 20.60 -17.79
CA GLU A 163 -4.36 19.14 -17.73
C GLU A 163 -3.13 18.44 -17.14
N TYR A 164 -1.92 18.91 -17.48
CA TYR A 164 -0.68 18.41 -16.87
C TYR A 164 -0.71 18.54 -15.34
N ASN A 165 -1.15 19.70 -14.83
CA ASN A 165 -1.30 19.91 -13.38
C ASN A 165 -2.26 18.92 -12.72
N VAL A 166 -3.31 18.48 -13.42
CA VAL A 166 -4.22 17.44 -12.92
C VAL A 166 -3.49 16.11 -12.81
N VAL A 167 -2.72 15.71 -13.84
CA VAL A 167 -1.89 14.48 -13.78
C VAL A 167 -0.92 14.54 -12.60
N LEU A 168 -0.21 15.66 -12.46
CA LEU A 168 0.76 15.86 -11.38
C LEU A 168 0.11 15.76 -10.00
N LEU A 169 -1.03 16.43 -9.80
CA LEU A 169 -1.78 16.39 -8.54
C LEU A 169 -2.18 14.96 -8.14
N TYR A 170 -2.72 14.18 -9.06
CA TYR A 170 -3.13 12.80 -8.76
C TYR A 170 -1.92 11.86 -8.59
N ALA A 171 -0.82 12.09 -9.30
CA ALA A 171 0.43 11.35 -9.13
C ALA A 171 1.04 11.60 -7.74
N GLN A 172 1.06 12.86 -7.28
CA GLN A 172 1.51 13.25 -5.93
C GLN A 172 0.64 12.59 -4.85
N LYS A 173 -0.69 12.62 -4.98
CA LYS A 173 -1.59 11.88 -4.09
C LYS A 173 -1.27 10.38 -4.07
N GLY A 174 -0.94 9.80 -5.22
CA GLY A 174 -0.48 8.41 -5.29
C GLY A 174 0.77 8.17 -4.45
N ARG A 175 1.77 9.05 -4.55
CA ARG A 175 3.02 8.98 -3.78
C ARG A 175 2.76 9.08 -2.28
N GLU A 176 1.86 9.95 -1.87
CA GLU A 176 1.44 10.07 -0.46
C GLU A 176 0.82 8.76 0.06
N VAL A 177 -0.03 8.12 -0.73
CA VAL A 177 -0.58 6.81 -0.38
C VAL A 177 0.53 5.77 -0.19
N THR A 178 1.56 5.76 -1.04
CA THR A 178 2.72 4.87 -0.85
C THR A 178 3.46 5.16 0.45
N HIS A 179 3.70 6.44 0.78
CA HIS A 179 4.35 6.83 2.05
C HIS A 179 3.48 6.50 3.27
N PHE A 180 2.16 6.64 3.18
CA PHE A 180 1.24 6.23 4.22
C PHE A 180 1.38 4.73 4.51
N TRP A 181 1.32 3.88 3.47
CA TRP A 181 1.52 2.44 3.63
C TRP A 181 2.91 2.09 4.17
N LEU A 182 3.96 2.81 3.78
CA LEU A 182 5.29 2.68 4.35
C LEU A 182 5.28 2.89 5.87
N LYS A 183 4.72 4.00 6.33
CA LYS A 183 4.64 4.34 7.77
C LYS A 183 3.81 3.32 8.53
N CYS A 184 2.63 2.94 8.03
CA CYS A 184 1.78 1.94 8.68
C CYS A 184 2.45 0.56 8.78
N SER A 185 3.10 0.12 7.70
CA SER A 185 3.76 -1.19 7.68
C SER A 185 4.99 -1.21 8.60
N ALA A 186 5.77 -0.12 8.61
CA ALA A 186 6.91 0.01 9.51
C ALA A 186 6.48 0.05 10.98
N ALA A 187 5.44 0.81 11.30
CA ALA A 187 4.88 0.86 12.65
C ALA A 187 4.38 -0.53 13.09
N ALA A 188 3.65 -1.25 12.23
CA ALA A 188 3.13 -2.57 12.55
C ALA A 188 4.24 -3.59 12.88
N ILE A 189 5.34 -3.56 12.13
CA ILE A 189 6.48 -4.46 12.35
C ILE A 189 7.27 -4.09 13.60
N LEU A 190 7.44 -2.80 13.88
CA LEU A 190 8.18 -2.37 15.05
C LEU A 190 7.46 -2.69 16.37
N LEU A 191 6.15 -2.92 16.37
CA LEU A 191 5.38 -3.23 17.59
C LEU A 191 5.90 -4.50 18.31
N PHE A 192 6.20 -5.56 17.58
CA PHE A 192 6.64 -6.84 18.17
C PHE A 192 8.04 -6.77 18.83
N PRO A 193 9.10 -6.28 18.17
CA PRO A 193 10.40 -6.14 18.80
C PRO A 193 10.38 -5.09 19.92
N VAL A 194 9.64 -3.98 19.77
CA VAL A 194 9.53 -2.97 20.83
C VAL A 194 8.86 -3.56 22.07
N LYS A 195 7.77 -4.35 21.91
CA LYS A 195 7.15 -5.09 23.02
C LYS A 195 8.17 -6.00 23.71
N SER A 196 8.94 -6.75 22.92
CA SER A 196 9.93 -7.71 23.43
C SER A 196 11.01 -7.03 24.25
N PHE A 197 11.64 -5.99 23.69
CA PHE A 197 12.69 -5.24 24.37
C PHE A 197 12.18 -4.50 25.62
N ALA A 198 10.97 -3.96 25.57
CA ALA A 198 10.35 -3.33 26.73
C ALA A 198 10.12 -4.35 27.86
N LEU A 199 9.61 -5.54 27.55
CA LEU A 199 9.41 -6.60 28.53
C LEU A 199 10.73 -7.15 29.07
N MET A 200 11.74 -7.37 28.23
CA MET A 200 13.08 -7.77 28.68
C MET A 200 13.68 -6.75 29.64
N SER A 201 13.57 -5.46 29.31
CA SER A 201 14.05 -4.36 30.16
C SER A 201 13.32 -4.33 31.51
N TYR A 202 12.00 -4.57 31.50
CA TYR A 202 11.20 -4.68 32.71
C TYR A 202 11.66 -5.83 33.62
N TYR A 203 11.88 -7.02 33.05
CA TYR A 203 12.38 -8.19 33.79
C TYR A 203 13.80 -7.99 34.34
N TYR A 204 14.65 -7.30 33.58
CA TYR A 204 15.98 -6.89 34.04
C TYR A 204 15.92 -6.01 35.29
N ILE A 205 15.07 -4.97 35.28
CA ILE A 205 14.92 -4.04 36.42
C ILE A 205 14.36 -4.77 37.66
N LYS A 206 13.50 -5.77 37.48
CA LYS A 206 12.94 -6.58 38.57
C LYS A 206 13.97 -7.54 39.19
N GLY A 207 15.13 -7.73 38.57
CA GLY A 207 16.15 -8.69 39.01
C GLY A 207 15.86 -10.15 38.60
N ASP A 208 14.93 -10.35 37.65
CA ASP A 208 14.52 -11.67 37.15
C ASP A 208 14.64 -11.67 35.61
N PHE A 209 15.86 -11.46 35.11
CA PHE A 209 16.11 -11.32 33.68
C PHE A 209 15.75 -12.61 32.93
N ARG A 210 14.94 -12.46 31.88
CA ARG A 210 14.54 -13.54 31.00
C ARG A 210 14.42 -13.06 29.57
N TYR A 211 14.70 -13.94 28.62
CA TYR A 211 14.55 -13.64 27.21
C TYR A 211 13.05 -13.66 26.84
N VAL A 212 12.57 -12.57 26.24
CA VAL A 212 11.17 -12.46 25.81
C VAL A 212 11.15 -12.43 24.30
N ALA A 213 10.73 -13.54 23.69
CA ALA A 213 10.61 -13.65 22.25
C ALA A 213 9.49 -12.73 21.70
N PRO A 214 9.64 -12.18 20.47
CA PRO A 214 8.59 -11.41 19.80
C PRO A 214 7.28 -12.14 19.59
N LEU A 215 7.37 -13.46 19.45
CA LEU A 215 6.23 -14.36 19.35
C LEU A 215 6.42 -15.47 20.39
N GLU A 216 5.45 -15.62 21.28
CA GLU A 216 5.44 -16.66 22.32
C GLU A 216 4.99 -17.98 21.69
N LEU A 217 5.97 -18.74 21.20
CA LEU A 217 5.76 -20.04 20.56
C LEU A 217 6.07 -21.17 21.53
N ALA A 218 5.19 -22.15 21.62
CA ALA A 218 5.49 -23.45 22.22
C ALA A 218 6.30 -24.27 21.20
N LEU A 219 7.58 -24.47 21.48
CA LEU A 219 8.43 -25.32 20.65
C LEU A 219 8.17 -26.80 20.94
N PRO A 220 8.22 -27.69 19.93
CA PRO A 220 8.19 -29.13 20.17
C PRO A 220 9.33 -29.57 21.08
N ASN A 221 9.11 -30.63 21.88
CA ASN A 221 10.08 -31.19 22.86
C ASN A 221 11.49 -31.53 22.31
N ILE A 222 11.68 -31.51 20.99
CA ILE A 222 12.99 -31.67 20.35
C ILE A 222 13.91 -30.48 20.67
N PHE A 223 13.31 -29.30 20.89
CA PHE A 223 14.00 -28.09 21.31
C PHE A 223 13.76 -27.90 22.80
N ASP A 224 14.57 -28.57 23.62
CA ASP A 224 14.52 -28.43 25.07
C ASP A 224 14.96 -27.00 25.46
N PRO A 225 14.03 -26.12 25.85
CA PRO A 225 14.35 -24.72 26.15
C PRO A 225 15.18 -24.59 27.43
N GLU A 226 15.11 -25.57 28.33
CA GLU A 226 15.83 -25.54 29.61
C GLU A 226 17.34 -25.64 29.42
N ASN A 227 17.77 -26.29 28.32
CA ASN A 227 19.17 -26.51 28.02
C ASN A 227 19.75 -25.52 26.99
N ASN A 228 18.92 -24.87 26.16
CA ASN A 228 19.36 -24.01 25.04
C ASN A 228 18.53 -22.72 24.91
N GLU A 229 18.19 -22.08 26.04
CA GLU A 229 17.30 -20.91 26.06
C GLU A 229 17.77 -19.78 25.13
N VAL A 230 19.08 -19.49 25.13
CA VAL A 230 19.68 -18.39 24.35
C VAL A 230 19.67 -18.71 22.86
N GLU A 231 20.08 -19.91 22.47
CA GLU A 231 20.12 -20.36 21.08
C GLU A 231 18.71 -20.40 20.49
N CYS A 232 17.74 -20.93 21.23
CA CYS A 232 16.33 -20.94 20.84
C CYS A 232 15.79 -19.52 20.67
N PHE A 233 16.10 -18.61 21.61
CA PHE A 233 15.71 -17.20 21.51
C PHE A 233 16.27 -16.53 20.26
N ILE A 234 17.59 -16.66 20.01
CA ILE A 234 18.24 -16.08 18.83
C ILE A 234 17.66 -16.65 17.54
N ALA A 235 17.43 -17.97 17.49
CA ALA A 235 16.84 -18.63 16.32
C ALA A 235 15.42 -18.12 16.02
N ILE A 236 14.56 -18.02 17.03
CA ILE A 236 13.19 -17.48 16.88
C ILE A 236 13.26 -16.01 16.44
N LEU A 237 14.13 -15.20 17.05
CA LEU A 237 14.28 -13.79 16.73
C LEU A 237 14.68 -13.59 15.26
N ILE A 238 15.65 -14.37 14.76
CA ILE A 238 16.08 -14.31 13.36
C ILE A 238 14.94 -14.76 12.43
N LEU A 239 14.30 -15.90 12.72
CA LEU A 239 13.25 -16.46 11.88
C LEU A 239 12.03 -15.53 11.79
N PHE A 240 11.66 -14.93 12.92
CA PHE A 240 10.59 -13.94 13.01
C PHE A 240 10.96 -12.65 12.26
N SER A 241 12.17 -12.12 12.46
CA SER A 241 12.62 -10.91 11.76
C SER A 241 12.64 -11.08 10.23
N LEU A 242 13.09 -12.24 9.73
CA LEU A 242 13.06 -12.55 8.30
C LEU A 242 11.62 -12.63 7.77
N THR A 243 10.71 -13.20 8.55
CA THR A 243 9.28 -13.25 8.24
C THR A 243 8.70 -11.84 8.17
N GLU A 244 8.95 -10.98 9.16
CA GLU A 244 8.45 -9.60 9.16
C GLU A 244 8.96 -8.79 7.98
N ILE A 245 10.25 -8.90 7.63
CA ILE A 245 10.82 -8.21 6.45
C ILE A 245 10.13 -8.69 5.17
N TYR A 246 9.86 -9.98 5.03
CA TYR A 246 9.16 -10.50 3.87
C TYR A 246 7.69 -10.00 3.82
N VAL A 247 6.97 -10.07 4.94
CA VAL A 247 5.61 -9.53 5.09
C VAL A 247 5.57 -8.04 4.71
N PHE A 248 6.50 -7.24 5.25
CA PHE A 248 6.67 -5.82 4.92
C PHE A 248 6.71 -5.58 3.41
N CYS A 249 7.59 -6.30 2.74
CA CYS A 249 7.82 -6.13 1.32
C CYS A 249 6.57 -6.48 0.51
N VAL A 250 5.88 -7.57 0.85
CA VAL A 250 4.64 -7.96 0.15
C VAL A 250 3.52 -6.93 0.37
N TYR A 251 3.35 -6.43 1.60
CA TYR A 251 2.35 -5.40 1.88
C TYR A 251 2.65 -4.10 1.14
N LEU A 252 3.90 -3.63 1.14
CA LEU A 252 4.29 -2.43 0.38
C LEU A 252 4.24 -2.60 -1.13
N SER A 253 4.41 -3.82 -1.62
CA SER A 253 4.29 -4.13 -3.05
C SER A 253 2.85 -4.12 -3.53
N PHE A 254 1.94 -4.70 -2.75
CA PHE A 254 0.56 -4.95 -3.17
C PHE A 254 -0.41 -3.84 -2.77
N SER A 255 -0.38 -3.43 -1.50
CA SER A 255 -1.44 -2.58 -0.92
C SER A 255 -1.53 -1.18 -1.55
N PRO A 256 -0.42 -0.48 -1.91
CA PRO A 256 -0.51 0.84 -2.56
C PRO A 256 -0.97 0.78 -4.01
N LEU A 257 -0.81 -0.37 -4.68
CA LEU A 257 -0.95 -0.44 -6.13
C LEU A 257 -2.39 -0.23 -6.61
N GLY A 258 -3.36 -0.76 -5.87
CA GLY A 258 -4.78 -0.54 -6.13
C GLY A 258 -5.15 0.95 -6.05
N PRO A 259 -4.91 1.62 -4.90
CA PRO A 259 -5.12 3.06 -4.75
C PRO A 259 -4.41 3.91 -5.82
N ILE A 260 -3.15 3.61 -6.17
CA ILE A 260 -2.42 4.34 -7.22
C ILE A 260 -3.14 4.22 -8.56
N ALA A 261 -3.57 3.01 -8.94
CA ALA A 261 -4.29 2.79 -10.18
C ALA A 261 -5.67 3.50 -10.20
N ILE A 262 -6.36 3.55 -9.05
CA ILE A 262 -7.62 4.29 -8.90
C ILE A 262 -7.39 5.80 -9.02
N LEU A 263 -6.40 6.35 -8.31
CA LEU A 263 -6.05 7.76 -8.39
C LEU A 263 -5.64 8.18 -9.81
N HIS A 264 -4.87 7.34 -10.50
CA HIS A 264 -4.56 7.55 -11.91
C HIS A 264 -5.83 7.62 -12.76
N ALA A 265 -6.74 6.67 -12.61
CA ALA A 265 -8.00 6.65 -13.33
C ALA A 265 -8.88 7.88 -13.03
N CYS A 266 -8.91 8.35 -11.78
CA CYS A 266 -9.59 9.58 -11.38
C CYS A 266 -8.98 10.82 -12.04
N GLY A 267 -7.66 10.92 -12.11
CA GLY A 267 -6.98 12.01 -12.84
C GLY A 267 -7.34 12.03 -14.33
N GLN A 268 -7.41 10.86 -14.96
CA GLN A 268 -7.87 10.76 -16.36
C GLN A 268 -9.34 11.16 -16.51
N LEU A 269 -10.20 10.88 -15.51
CA LEU A 269 -11.63 11.24 -15.55
C LEU A 269 -11.79 12.76 -15.47
N GLU A 270 -11.02 13.41 -14.62
CA GLU A 270 -11.06 14.86 -14.45
C GLU A 270 -10.60 15.57 -15.72
N ILE A 271 -9.54 15.08 -16.39
CA ILE A 271 -9.11 15.62 -17.69
C ILE A 271 -10.22 15.45 -18.75
N ALA A 272 -10.87 14.29 -18.79
CA ALA A 272 -11.98 14.05 -19.72
C ALA A 272 -13.17 15.00 -19.44
N ARG A 273 -13.47 15.27 -18.16
CA ARG A 273 -14.48 16.25 -17.75
C ARG A 273 -14.13 17.66 -18.22
N MET A 274 -12.90 18.12 -17.96
CA MET A 274 -12.42 19.45 -18.38
C MET A 274 -12.55 19.64 -19.89
N ARG A 275 -12.12 18.63 -20.65
CA ARG A 275 -12.22 18.64 -22.12
C ARG A 275 -13.66 18.68 -22.60
N SER A 276 -14.56 17.95 -21.94
CA SER A 276 -15.98 17.95 -22.28
C SER A 276 -16.62 19.32 -22.04
N LEU A 277 -16.33 19.96 -20.89
CA LEU A 277 -16.81 21.30 -20.58
C LEU A 277 -16.30 22.35 -21.58
N ASN A 278 -15.03 22.26 -21.97
CA ASN A 278 -14.46 23.16 -22.98
C ASN A 278 -15.19 23.06 -24.33
N ILE A 279 -15.58 21.86 -24.77
CA ILE A 279 -16.37 21.69 -26.01
C ILE A 279 -17.70 22.44 -25.92
N PHE A 280 -18.44 22.26 -24.82
CA PHE A 280 -19.74 22.91 -24.66
C PHE A 280 -19.63 24.43 -24.57
N SER A 281 -18.52 24.96 -24.06
CA SER A 281 -18.28 26.40 -24.01
C SER A 281 -17.84 27.04 -25.34
N GLN A 282 -17.32 26.23 -26.27
CA GLN A 282 -16.72 26.72 -27.53
C GLN A 282 -17.59 26.47 -28.76
N CYS A 283 -18.59 25.59 -28.69
CA CYS A 283 -19.41 25.22 -29.83
C CYS A 283 -20.82 25.83 -29.74
N ASP A 284 -21.07 26.88 -30.52
CA ASP A 284 -22.43 27.35 -30.82
C ASP A 284 -23.14 26.44 -31.85
N ASN A 285 -22.37 25.67 -32.65
CA ASN A 285 -22.90 24.84 -33.72
C ASN A 285 -22.74 23.33 -33.46
N ARG A 286 -23.80 22.57 -33.77
CA ARG A 286 -23.95 21.13 -33.46
C ARG A 286 -22.97 20.24 -34.23
N ASP A 287 -22.55 20.68 -35.42
CA ASP A 287 -21.67 19.90 -36.30
C ASP A 287 -20.19 19.99 -35.90
N ASP A 288 -19.76 21.10 -35.30
CA ASP A 288 -18.40 21.25 -34.75
C ASP A 288 -18.24 20.42 -33.47
N ALA A 289 -19.27 20.41 -32.62
CA ALA A 289 -19.32 19.51 -31.46
C ALA A 289 -19.18 18.03 -31.87
N LYS A 290 -19.84 17.58 -32.96
CA LYS A 290 -19.70 16.20 -33.46
C LYS A 290 -18.27 15.88 -33.93
N LYS A 291 -17.59 16.80 -34.62
CA LYS A 291 -16.20 16.59 -35.06
C LYS A 291 -15.25 16.47 -33.87
N ILE A 292 -15.41 17.31 -32.85
CA ILE A 292 -14.55 17.28 -31.66
C ILE A 292 -14.86 16.03 -30.80
N ILE A 293 -16.12 15.64 -30.66
CA ILE A 293 -16.49 14.37 -29.99
C ILE A 293 -15.87 13.18 -30.72
N LYS A 294 -15.84 13.19 -32.07
CA LYS A 294 -15.21 12.11 -32.85
C LYS A 294 -13.69 12.06 -32.68
N SER A 295 -13.02 13.21 -32.58
CA SER A 295 -11.57 13.25 -32.28
C SER A 295 -11.26 12.81 -30.85
N GLN A 296 -12.14 13.13 -29.88
CA GLN A 296 -12.06 12.65 -28.50
C GLN A 296 -12.51 11.19 -28.32
N GLY A 297 -13.29 10.64 -29.26
CA GLY A 297 -13.69 9.23 -29.27
C GLY A 297 -12.51 8.27 -29.31
N VAL A 298 -11.40 8.67 -29.94
CA VAL A 298 -10.12 7.95 -29.92
C VAL A 298 -9.53 7.93 -28.51
N PHE A 299 -9.68 9.02 -27.75
CA PHE A 299 -9.30 9.09 -26.33
C PHE A 299 -10.20 8.21 -25.46
N TYR A 300 -11.52 8.18 -25.73
CA TYR A 300 -12.47 7.27 -25.09
C TYR A 300 -12.17 5.78 -25.34
N SER A 301 -11.60 5.43 -26.50
CA SER A 301 -11.15 4.06 -26.79
C SER A 301 -10.02 3.57 -25.87
N ARG A 302 -9.27 4.51 -25.27
CA ARG A 302 -8.17 4.29 -24.33
C ARG A 302 -8.64 3.98 -22.90
N TRP A 303 -9.94 4.14 -22.59
CA TRP A 303 -10.57 3.78 -21.31
C TRP A 303 -10.70 2.28 -21.05
N ARG A 304 -9.78 1.47 -21.61
CA ARG A 304 -9.65 0.05 -21.31
C ARG A 304 -9.47 -0.20 -19.81
N CYS A 305 -8.82 0.70 -19.06
CA CYS A 305 -8.68 0.58 -17.60
C CYS A 305 -10.01 0.59 -16.83
N ILE A 306 -10.98 1.45 -17.17
CA ILE A 306 -12.31 1.39 -16.51
C ILE A 306 -13.02 0.09 -16.83
N ARG A 307 -12.96 -0.39 -18.09
CA ARG A 307 -13.52 -1.70 -18.44
C ARG A 307 -12.82 -2.84 -17.70
N LEU A 308 -11.50 -2.75 -17.50
CA LEU A 308 -10.72 -3.72 -16.72
C LEU A 308 -11.10 -3.68 -15.24
N PHE A 309 -11.25 -2.51 -14.62
CA PHE A 309 -11.74 -2.39 -13.25
C PHE A 309 -13.17 -2.92 -13.09
N ARG A 310 -14.05 -2.63 -14.05
CA ARG A 310 -15.43 -3.15 -14.04
C ARG A 310 -15.45 -4.68 -14.19
N ARG A 311 -14.54 -5.25 -15.00
CA ARG A 311 -14.35 -6.71 -15.13
C ARG A 311 -13.69 -7.33 -13.88
N ALA A 312 -12.71 -6.66 -13.28
CA ALA A 312 -12.05 -7.10 -12.06
C ALA A 312 -13.01 -7.11 -10.87
N LYS A 313 -13.83 -6.06 -10.72
CA LYS A 313 -14.92 -6.02 -9.73
C LYS A 313 -15.88 -7.19 -9.91
N LYS A 314 -16.26 -7.50 -11.16
CA LYS A 314 -17.14 -8.63 -11.49
C LYS A 314 -16.49 -9.99 -11.24
N ALA A 315 -15.17 -10.12 -11.39
CA ALA A 315 -14.44 -11.35 -11.10
C ALA A 315 -14.27 -11.56 -9.59
N ILE A 316 -13.99 -10.48 -8.83
CA ILE A 316 -13.88 -10.51 -7.37
C ILE A 316 -15.25 -10.85 -6.75
N SER A 317 -16.34 -10.29 -7.26
CA SER A 317 -17.70 -10.59 -6.77
C SER A 317 -18.21 -12.00 -7.08
N VAL A 318 -17.47 -12.79 -7.87
CA VAL A 318 -17.79 -14.21 -8.14
C VAL A 318 -16.93 -15.13 -7.26
N LEU A 319 -15.85 -14.60 -6.68
CA LEU A 319 -14.93 -15.33 -5.81
C LEU A 319 -15.19 -15.10 -4.32
N MET A 320 -15.99 -14.09 -3.97
CA MET A 320 -16.54 -13.86 -2.63
C MET A 320 -17.99 -14.34 -2.58
#